data_AF-A0A2V5KD24-F1
#
_entry.id   AF-A0A2V5KD24-F1
#
_cell.length_a   1.000
_cell.length_b   1.000
_cell.length_c   1.000
_cell.angle_alpha   90.00
_cell.angle_beta   90.00
_cell.angle_gamma   90.00
#
_symmetry.space_group_name_H-M   'P 1'
#
loop_
_entity.id
_entity.type
_entity.pdbx_description
1 polymer ?
#
loop_
_entity_poly.entity_id
_entity_poly.type
_entity_poly.pdbx_seq_one_letter_code
_entity_poly.pdbx_strand_id
1 'polypeptide(L)'
;MFLAAAMVTIAADPSAMNRSDEPEAFDVEPPILKQNLSDEPLPAPGTPDAEVARLEKQLERAKRNADGAERLYKIGVLARVEVEQRLLRAVRIESDLANARVTQAKEKIADEESRLASGENAKDELDAAKATLAQLTEAAQVALAKRERAELEFAEANLRRQQKLLKLGSAEKSDVTHAEEKLAELRAPKE
;
A
#
# COMPACT_ATOMS: atom_id res chain seq x y z
N MET A 1 -52.06 32.48 -32.06
CA MET A 1 -51.04 31.41 -32.11
C MET A 1 -49.68 32.10 -32.06
N PHE A 2 -48.87 31.69 -31.08
CA PHE A 2 -47.44 31.92 -30.82
C PHE A 2 -47.15 32.41 -29.40
N LEU A 3 -46.52 31.50 -28.65
CA LEU A 3 -46.26 31.49 -27.22
C LEU A 3 -45.17 32.50 -26.81
N ALA A 4 -45.37 33.15 -25.67
CA ALA A 4 -44.32 33.84 -24.93
C ALA A 4 -43.46 32.81 -24.18
N ALA A 5 -42.20 32.66 -24.57
CA ALA A 5 -41.22 31.82 -23.88
C ALA A 5 -40.51 32.64 -22.79
N ALA A 6 -40.73 32.27 -21.53
CA ALA A 6 -39.97 32.77 -20.39
C ALA A 6 -38.57 32.13 -20.39
N MET A 7 -37.52 32.95 -20.44
CA MET A 7 -36.15 32.49 -20.15
C MET A 7 -35.92 32.54 -18.64
N VAL A 8 -35.81 31.36 -18.04
CA VAL A 8 -35.30 31.17 -16.69
C VAL A 8 -33.78 31.33 -16.73
N THR A 9 -33.26 32.37 -16.08
CA THR A 9 -31.83 32.53 -15.81
C THR A 9 -31.44 31.62 -14.65
N ILE A 10 -30.88 30.46 -14.96
CA ILE A 10 -30.12 29.65 -13.99
C ILE A 10 -28.77 30.33 -13.80
N ALA A 11 -28.58 30.93 -12.62
CA ALA A 11 -27.26 31.27 -12.12
C ALA A 11 -26.56 29.96 -11.73
N ALA A 12 -25.69 29.47 -12.60
CA ALA A 12 -24.73 28.43 -12.26
C ALA A 12 -23.49 29.11 -11.68
N ASP A 13 -23.31 28.97 -10.37
CA ASP A 13 -22.12 29.33 -9.63
C ASP A 13 -20.92 28.53 -10.19
N PRO A 14 -19.89 29.17 -10.76
CA PRO A 14 -18.74 28.47 -11.35
C PRO A 14 -17.72 28.00 -10.30
N SER A 15 -17.98 28.15 -8.99
CA SER A 15 -16.97 27.89 -7.97
C SER A 15 -16.87 26.43 -7.47
N ALA A 16 -17.57 25.48 -8.11
CA ALA A 16 -17.65 24.09 -7.65
C ALA A 16 -16.98 23.06 -8.57
N MET A 17 -16.00 23.46 -9.38
CA MET A 17 -15.23 22.52 -10.22
C MET A 17 -13.73 22.74 -10.06
N ASN A 18 -13.03 21.64 -9.79
CA ASN A 18 -11.60 21.48 -9.54
C ASN A 18 -11.13 21.69 -8.08
N ARG A 19 -11.58 20.80 -7.18
CA ARG A 19 -10.57 20.16 -6.33
C ARG A 19 -9.95 19.08 -7.20
N SER A 20 -8.75 19.35 -7.71
CA SER A 20 -7.96 18.35 -8.41
C SER A 20 -7.73 17.18 -7.45
N ASP A 21 -8.09 15.97 -7.89
CA ASP A 21 -7.51 14.72 -7.38
C ASP A 21 -6.05 14.62 -7.85
N GLU A 22 -5.27 15.68 -7.68
CA GLU A 22 -3.83 15.61 -7.81
C GLU A 22 -3.35 14.78 -6.61
N PRO A 23 -2.64 13.67 -6.82
CA PRO A 23 -2.05 12.95 -5.71
C PRO A 23 -1.21 13.96 -4.94
N GLU A 24 -1.47 14.11 -3.64
CA GLU A 24 -0.73 14.99 -2.75
C GLU A 24 0.76 14.81 -3.07
N ALA A 25 1.51 15.89 -3.27
CA ALA A 25 2.86 15.83 -3.86
C ALA A 25 3.84 14.92 -3.10
N PHE A 26 3.46 14.48 -1.89
CA PHE A 26 4.18 13.55 -1.02
C PHE A 26 3.61 12.12 -0.96
N ASP A 27 2.43 11.85 -1.53
CA ASP A 27 1.83 10.51 -1.66
C ASP A 27 2.12 9.87 -3.03
N VAL A 28 2.86 10.58 -3.89
CA VAL A 28 3.39 9.99 -5.13
C VAL A 28 4.44 8.96 -4.78
N GLU A 29 4.16 7.72 -5.20
CA GLU A 29 5.08 6.61 -5.00
C GLU A 29 6.42 6.87 -5.71
N PRO A 30 7.55 6.81 -4.99
CA PRO A 30 8.83 7.17 -5.58
C PRO A 30 9.23 6.17 -6.69
N PRO A 31 9.77 6.66 -7.81
CA PRO A 31 10.15 5.80 -8.91
C PRO A 31 11.25 4.81 -8.51
N ILE A 32 11.21 3.62 -9.13
CA ILE A 32 12.24 2.61 -8.96
C ILE A 32 13.58 3.16 -9.49
N LEU A 33 14.66 3.00 -8.72
CA LEU A 33 15.99 3.40 -9.12
C LEU A 33 16.40 2.61 -10.36
N LYS A 34 17.01 3.27 -11.35
CA LYS A 34 17.40 2.64 -12.63
C LYS A 34 18.23 1.36 -12.44
N GLN A 35 19.09 1.34 -11.42
CA GLN A 35 19.94 0.20 -11.06
C GLN A 35 19.14 -1.02 -10.55
N ASN A 36 17.92 -0.79 -10.08
CA ASN A 36 16.99 -1.79 -9.55
C ASN A 36 15.84 -2.07 -10.52
N LEU A 37 15.85 -1.49 -11.72
CA LEU A 37 14.95 -1.90 -12.79
C LEU A 37 15.34 -3.31 -13.24
N SER A 38 14.34 -4.13 -13.49
CA SER A 38 14.51 -5.50 -13.96
C SER A 38 13.64 -5.67 -15.19
N ASP A 39 14.27 -6.10 -16.28
CA ASP A 39 13.57 -6.44 -17.54
C ASP A 39 12.82 -7.78 -17.43
N GLU A 40 13.06 -8.54 -16.36
CA GLU A 40 12.34 -9.79 -16.11
C GLU A 40 10.84 -9.50 -15.88
N PRO A 41 9.95 -10.10 -16.70
CA PRO A 41 8.52 -9.92 -16.56
C PRO A 41 8.04 -10.49 -15.22
N LEU A 42 7.09 -9.79 -14.60
CA LEU A 42 6.39 -10.32 -13.45
C LEU A 42 5.49 -11.48 -13.89
N PRO A 43 5.30 -12.52 -13.06
CA PRO A 43 4.29 -13.54 -13.29
C PRO A 43 2.94 -12.88 -13.57
N ALA A 44 2.21 -13.40 -14.56
CA ALA A 44 0.87 -12.91 -14.87
C ALA A 44 -0.08 -13.19 -13.69
N PRO A 45 -0.95 -12.24 -13.30
CA PRO A 45 -1.97 -12.51 -12.29
C PRO A 45 -2.98 -13.53 -12.82
N GLY A 46 -3.55 -14.35 -11.93
CA GLY A 46 -4.62 -15.28 -12.33
C GLY A 46 -4.77 -16.52 -11.44
N THR A 47 -3.73 -16.87 -10.68
CA THR A 47 -3.80 -17.91 -9.64
C THR A 47 -3.15 -17.39 -8.35
N PRO A 48 -3.51 -17.91 -7.16
CA PRO A 48 -2.85 -17.52 -5.92
C PRO A 48 -1.35 -17.81 -5.94
N ASP A 49 -0.94 -18.92 -6.55
CA ASP A 49 0.47 -19.27 -6.72
C ASP A 49 1.22 -18.21 -7.55
N ALA A 50 0.63 -17.75 -8.65
CA ALA A 50 1.22 -16.72 -9.48
C ALA A 50 1.25 -15.36 -8.77
N GLU A 51 0.23 -15.02 -7.98
CA GLU A 51 0.19 -13.78 -7.22
C GLU A 51 1.21 -13.77 -6.08
N VAL A 52 1.37 -14.88 -5.34
CA VAL A 52 2.43 -15.04 -4.33
C VAL A 52 3.81 -14.88 -4.98
N ALA A 53 4.08 -15.57 -6.08
CA ALA A 53 5.37 -15.49 -6.79
C ALA A 53 5.64 -14.06 -7.31
N ARG A 54 4.61 -13.36 -7.78
CA ARG A 54 4.70 -11.97 -8.20
C ARG A 54 5.04 -11.04 -7.04
N LEU A 55 4.35 -11.16 -5.91
CA LEU A 55 4.58 -10.36 -4.71
C LEU A 55 5.96 -10.62 -4.10
N GLU A 56 6.47 -11.85 -4.16
CA GLU A 56 7.84 -12.17 -3.74
C GLU A 56 8.89 -11.41 -4.57
N LYS A 57 8.75 -11.42 -5.91
CA LYS A 57 9.64 -10.65 -6.80
C LYS A 57 9.51 -9.14 -6.55
N GLN A 58 8.30 -8.65 -6.33
CA GLN A 58 8.09 -7.23 -6.02
C GLN A 58 8.71 -6.84 -4.68
N LEU A 59 8.60 -7.68 -3.65
CA LEU A 59 9.18 -7.44 -2.33
C LEU A 59 10.70 -7.39 -2.41
N GLU A 60 11.30 -8.33 -3.15
CA GLU A 60 12.75 -8.35 -3.36
C GLU A 60 13.22 -7.06 -4.04
N ARG A 61 12.54 -6.64 -5.12
CA ARG A 61 12.83 -5.38 -5.82
C ARG A 61 12.67 -4.18 -4.89
N ALA A 62 11.61 -4.14 -4.08
CA ALA A 62 11.36 -3.05 -3.15
C ALA A 62 12.43 -2.96 -2.05
N LYS A 63 12.91 -4.09 -1.53
CA LYS A 63 14.02 -4.13 -0.56
C LYS A 63 15.32 -3.59 -1.15
N ARG A 64 15.74 -4.10 -2.31
CA ARG A 64 16.94 -3.58 -3.01
C ARG A 64 16.82 -2.08 -3.33
N ASN A 65 15.60 -1.63 -3.64
CA ASN A 65 15.32 -0.22 -3.89
C ASN A 65 15.49 0.65 -2.64
N ALA A 66 14.95 0.21 -1.51
CA ALA A 66 15.09 0.90 -0.24
C ALA A 66 16.56 0.95 0.23
N ASP A 67 17.29 -0.17 0.12
CA ASP A 67 18.72 -0.24 0.46
C ASP A 67 19.56 0.71 -0.40
N GLY A 68 19.31 0.71 -1.72
CA GLY A 68 19.96 1.62 -2.65
C GLY A 68 19.67 3.09 -2.33
N ALA A 69 18.44 3.41 -1.94
CA ALA A 69 18.05 4.77 -1.57
C ALA A 69 18.73 5.26 -0.29
N GLU A 70 18.94 4.38 0.70
CA GLU A 70 19.66 4.74 1.92
C GLU A 70 21.10 5.19 1.60
N ARG A 71 21.79 4.47 0.70
CA ARG A 71 23.13 4.88 0.23
C ARG A 71 23.09 6.25 -0.45
N LEU A 72 22.11 6.49 -1.32
CA LEU A 72 21.98 7.76 -2.04
C LEU A 72 21.64 8.93 -1.12
N TYR A 73 20.86 8.70 -0.07
CA TYR A 73 20.60 9.69 0.98
C TYR A 73 21.88 10.06 1.75
N LYS A 74 22.71 9.08 2.12
CA LYS A 74 23.97 9.32 2.84
C LYS A 74 24.96 10.20 2.07
N ILE A 75 24.93 10.15 0.74
CA ILE A 75 25.78 10.98 -0.13
C ILE A 75 25.06 12.27 -0.61
N GLY A 76 23.87 12.57 -0.09
CA GLY A 76 23.14 13.80 -0.38
C GLY A 76 22.42 13.84 -1.74
N VAL A 77 22.25 12.70 -2.41
CA VAL A 77 21.58 12.63 -3.71
C VAL A 77 20.06 12.56 -3.56
N LEU A 78 19.55 11.82 -2.58
CA LEU A 78 18.11 11.70 -2.31
C LEU A 78 17.73 12.42 -1.01
N ALA A 79 16.49 12.93 -0.97
CA ALA A 79 15.92 13.44 0.25
C ALA A 79 15.60 12.31 1.25
N ARG A 80 15.50 12.64 2.54
CA ARG A 80 15.15 11.65 3.57
C ARG A 80 13.77 11.03 3.35
N VAL A 81 12.78 11.85 2.99
CA VAL A 81 11.39 11.42 2.73
C VAL A 81 11.31 10.34 1.65
N GLU A 82 12.18 10.44 0.64
CA GLU A 82 12.27 9.49 -0.45
C GLU A 82 12.78 8.10 -0.03
N VAL A 83 13.61 8.04 1.01
CA VAL A 83 14.05 6.75 1.60
C VAL A 83 12.92 6.15 2.41
N GLU A 84 12.25 6.97 3.22
CA GLU A 84 11.16 6.55 4.09
C GLU A 84 9.98 5.99 3.27
N GLN A 85 9.61 6.63 2.16
CA GLN A 85 8.59 6.12 1.24
C GLN A 85 8.96 4.76 0.64
N ARG A 86 10.22 4.56 0.25
CA ARG A 86 10.69 3.28 -0.33
C ARG A 86 10.70 2.16 0.71
N LEU A 87 11.07 2.46 1.95
CA LEU A 87 10.96 1.55 3.08
C LEU A 87 9.49 1.19 3.35
N LEU A 88 8.60 2.19 3.36
CA LEU A 88 7.17 1.99 3.55
C LEU A 88 6.58 1.08 2.47
N ARG A 89 6.99 1.26 1.21
CA ARG A 89 6.60 0.39 0.09
C ARG A 89 6.98 -1.07 0.34
N ALA A 90 8.21 -1.33 0.79
CA ALA A 90 8.65 -2.69 1.08
C ALA A 90 7.79 -3.33 2.19
N VAL A 91 7.43 -2.57 3.23
CA VAL A 91 6.56 -3.06 4.31
C VAL A 91 5.14 -3.33 3.82
N ARG A 92 4.57 -2.47 2.96
CA ARG A 92 3.24 -2.69 2.35
C ARG A 92 3.21 -3.99 1.55
N ILE A 93 4.18 -4.20 0.66
CA ILE A 93 4.28 -5.43 -0.15
C ILE A 93 4.50 -6.67 0.73
N GLU A 94 5.26 -6.56 1.82
CA GLU A 94 5.43 -7.66 2.78
C GLU A 94 4.10 -8.08 3.42
N SER A 95 3.27 -7.10 3.81
CA SER A 95 1.91 -7.37 4.32
C SER A 95 1.01 -7.99 3.25
N ASP A 96 1.06 -7.48 2.02
CA ASP A 96 0.24 -8.01 0.92
C ASP A 96 0.65 -9.44 0.57
N LEU A 97 1.95 -9.76 0.57
CA LEU A 97 2.48 -11.12 0.38
C LEU A 97 2.00 -12.08 1.47
N ALA A 98 2.01 -11.65 2.73
CA ALA A 98 1.54 -12.49 3.83
C ALA A 98 0.04 -12.82 3.68
N ASN A 99 -0.76 -11.83 3.30
CA ASN A 99 -2.19 -12.04 2.99
C ASN A 99 -2.39 -12.96 1.77
N ALA A 100 -1.61 -12.79 0.70
CA ALA A 100 -1.69 -13.64 -0.48
C ALA A 100 -1.39 -15.12 -0.15
N ARG A 101 -0.42 -15.37 0.74
CA ARG A 101 -0.12 -16.72 1.24
C ARG A 101 -1.25 -17.33 2.05
N VAL A 102 -1.97 -16.53 2.84
CA VAL A 102 -3.19 -16.99 3.55
C VAL A 102 -4.27 -17.39 2.54
N THR A 103 -4.50 -16.58 1.50
CA THR A 103 -5.46 -16.91 0.43
C THR A 103 -5.08 -18.19 -0.29
N GLN A 104 -3.81 -18.32 -0.69
CA GLN A 104 -3.26 -19.53 -1.31
C GLN A 104 -3.46 -20.77 -0.42
N ALA A 105 -3.21 -20.66 0.89
CA ALA A 105 -3.39 -21.77 1.83
C ALA A 105 -4.87 -22.16 2.01
N LYS A 106 -5.79 -21.19 1.99
CA LYS A 106 -7.23 -21.47 2.03
C LYS A 106 -7.71 -22.24 0.80
N GLU A 107 -7.23 -21.88 -0.38
CA GLU A 107 -7.57 -22.63 -1.61
C GLU A 107 -7.01 -24.05 -1.59
N LYS A 108 -5.76 -24.23 -1.13
CA LYS A 108 -5.17 -25.57 -0.96
C LYS A 108 -5.96 -26.45 0.02
N ILE A 109 -6.44 -25.88 1.12
CA ILE A 109 -7.30 -26.61 2.06
C ILE A 109 -8.62 -27.02 1.39
N ALA A 110 -9.24 -26.15 0.60
CA ALA A 110 -10.47 -26.50 -0.12
C ALA A 110 -10.24 -27.67 -1.11
N ASP A 111 -9.10 -27.67 -1.80
CA ASP A 111 -8.71 -28.77 -2.69
C ASP A 111 -8.46 -30.07 -1.92
N GLU A 112 -7.76 -30.00 -0.80
CA GLU A 112 -7.49 -31.17 0.06
C GLU A 112 -8.75 -31.73 0.71
N GLU A 113 -9.70 -30.89 1.11
CA GLU A 113 -11.00 -31.32 1.62
C GLU A 113 -11.79 -32.08 0.56
N SER A 114 -11.75 -31.62 -0.70
CA SER A 114 -12.34 -32.33 -1.84
C SER A 114 -11.69 -33.69 -2.08
N ARG A 115 -10.35 -33.77 -2.03
CA ARG A 115 -9.59 -35.02 -2.18
C ARG A 115 -9.79 -35.99 -1.03
N LEU A 116 -9.95 -35.49 0.20
CA LEU A 116 -10.28 -36.33 1.34
C LEU A 116 -11.68 -36.92 1.18
N ALA A 117 -12.65 -36.14 0.67
CA ALA A 117 -14.01 -36.61 0.39
C ALA A 117 -14.06 -37.66 -0.75
N SER A 118 -13.16 -37.59 -1.73
CA SER A 118 -12.99 -38.63 -2.76
C SER A 118 -12.18 -39.85 -2.27
N GLY A 119 -11.63 -39.80 -1.05
CA GLY A 119 -10.78 -40.85 -0.48
C GLY A 119 -9.36 -40.88 -1.04
N GLU A 120 -8.94 -39.85 -1.78
CA GLU A 120 -7.63 -39.73 -2.41
C GLU A 120 -6.55 -39.16 -1.47
N ASN A 121 -6.94 -38.52 -0.36
CA ASN A 121 -6.02 -37.95 0.63
C ASN A 121 -6.19 -38.53 2.02
N ALA A 122 -5.12 -38.48 2.82
CA ALA A 122 -5.15 -38.84 4.23
C ALA A 122 -5.64 -37.66 5.09
N LYS A 123 -6.37 -37.96 6.18
CA LYS A 123 -6.83 -36.95 7.14
C LYS A 123 -5.66 -36.16 7.76
N ASP A 124 -4.53 -36.82 7.97
CA ASP A 124 -3.33 -36.22 8.55
C ASP A 124 -2.74 -35.10 7.66
N GLU A 125 -2.90 -35.19 6.34
CA GLU A 125 -2.46 -34.15 5.39
C GLU A 125 -3.33 -32.89 5.51
N LEU A 126 -4.65 -33.07 5.60
CA LEU A 126 -5.59 -31.97 5.82
C LEU A 126 -5.35 -31.27 7.17
N ASP A 127 -5.07 -32.05 8.22
CA ASP A 127 -4.74 -31.51 9.55
C ASP A 127 -3.42 -30.71 9.51
N ALA A 128 -2.42 -31.18 8.75
CA ALA A 128 -1.16 -30.44 8.54
C ALA A 128 -1.35 -29.14 7.74
N ALA A 129 -2.20 -29.14 6.70
CA ALA A 129 -2.51 -27.92 5.96
C ALA A 129 -3.27 -26.90 6.82
N LYS A 130 -4.21 -27.35 7.66
CA LYS A 130 -4.91 -26.48 8.63
C LYS A 130 -3.94 -25.87 9.66
N ALA A 131 -2.97 -26.64 10.15
CA ALA A 131 -1.92 -26.10 11.02
C ALA A 131 -1.07 -25.04 10.30
N THR A 132 -0.73 -25.27 9.03
CA THR A 132 0.01 -24.31 8.20
C THR A 132 -0.80 -23.03 7.98
N LEU A 133 -2.10 -23.12 7.70
CA LEU A 133 -2.98 -21.95 7.57
C LEU A 133 -3.01 -21.11 8.86
N ALA A 134 -3.05 -21.75 10.03
CA ALA A 134 -3.01 -21.04 11.31
C ALA A 134 -1.72 -20.22 11.46
N GLN A 135 -0.56 -20.83 11.15
CA GLN A 135 0.74 -20.14 11.19
C GLN A 135 0.82 -18.98 10.18
N LEU A 136 0.33 -19.17 8.96
CA LEU A 136 0.29 -18.12 7.94
C LEU A 136 -0.64 -16.99 8.33
N THR A 137 -1.76 -17.29 8.98
CA THR A 137 -2.70 -16.28 9.48
C THR A 137 -2.06 -15.44 10.57
N GLU A 138 -1.36 -16.06 11.52
CA GLU A 138 -0.61 -15.33 12.55
C GLU A 138 0.48 -14.44 11.92
N ALA A 139 1.25 -14.98 10.96
CA ALA A 139 2.26 -14.20 10.25
C ALA A 139 1.66 -13.01 9.48
N ALA A 140 0.48 -13.17 8.87
CA ALA A 140 -0.24 -12.09 8.21
C ALA A 140 -0.70 -11.00 9.18
N GLN A 141 -1.17 -11.36 10.38
CA GLN A 141 -1.52 -10.39 11.42
C GLN A 141 -0.30 -9.61 11.91
N VAL A 142 0.83 -10.28 12.11
CA VAL A 142 2.10 -9.61 12.46
C VAL A 142 2.55 -8.64 11.37
N ALA A 143 2.48 -9.07 10.10
CA ALA A 143 2.85 -8.21 8.97
C ALA A 143 1.91 -7.02 8.80
N LEU A 144 0.61 -7.20 9.04
CA LEU A 144 -0.38 -6.12 9.05
C LEU A 144 -0.08 -5.11 10.16
N ALA A 145 0.12 -5.57 11.40
CA ALA A 145 0.47 -4.69 12.52
C ALA A 145 1.77 -3.92 12.27
N LYS A 146 2.77 -4.58 11.65
CA LYS A 146 4.01 -3.92 11.22
C LYS A 146 3.75 -2.83 10.18
N ARG A 147 2.89 -3.09 9.19
CA ARG A 147 2.49 -2.10 8.18
C ARG A 147 1.79 -0.90 8.81
N GLU A 148 0.80 -1.14 9.66
CA GLU A 148 0.04 -0.08 10.34
C GLU A 148 0.96 0.83 11.15
N ARG A 149 1.87 0.22 11.92
CA ARG A 149 2.87 0.94 12.67
C ARG A 149 3.79 1.76 11.76
N ALA A 150 4.26 1.20 10.65
CA ALA A 150 5.12 1.91 9.70
C ALA A 150 4.39 3.08 9.02
N GLU A 151 3.10 2.93 8.69
CA GLU A 151 2.26 4.00 8.13
C GLU A 151 2.07 5.14 9.13
N LEU A 152 1.82 4.81 10.40
CA LEU A 152 1.74 5.80 11.49
C LEU A 152 3.06 6.55 11.69
N GLU A 153 4.18 5.82 11.80
CA GLU A 153 5.51 6.42 11.98
C GLU A 153 5.87 7.34 10.80
N PHE A 154 5.53 6.95 9.57
CA PHE A 154 5.71 7.77 8.38
C PHE A 154 4.87 9.05 8.41
N ALA A 155 3.57 8.95 8.75
CA ALA A 155 2.68 10.10 8.84
C ALA A 155 3.11 11.08 9.95
N GLU A 156 3.54 10.58 11.11
CA GLU A 156 4.09 11.42 12.18
C GLU A 156 5.37 12.14 11.76
N ALA A 157 6.27 11.45 11.05
CA ALA A 157 7.48 12.07 10.52
C ALA A 157 7.15 13.15 9.49
N ASN A 158 6.12 12.92 8.65
CA ASN A 158 5.64 13.91 7.69
C ASN A 158 5.08 15.15 8.39
N LEU A 159 4.20 14.99 9.38
CA LEU A 159 3.65 16.11 10.15
C LEU A 159 4.76 16.95 10.79
N ARG A 160 5.75 16.30 11.43
CA ARG A 160 6.91 17.01 12.03
C ARG A 160 7.70 17.79 10.98
N ARG A 161 7.85 17.27 9.76
CA ARG A 161 8.50 17.99 8.65
C ARG A 161 7.68 19.19 8.21
N GLN A 162 6.39 19.04 7.96
CA GLN A 162 5.54 20.15 7.51
C GLN A 162 5.48 21.27 8.55
N GLN A 163 5.35 20.93 9.83
CA GLN A 163 5.43 21.91 10.92
C GLN A 163 6.77 22.65 10.95
N LYS A 164 7.88 21.97 10.64
CA LYS A 164 9.20 22.61 10.56
C LYS A 164 9.30 23.53 9.34
N LEU A 165 8.84 23.09 8.18
CA LEU A 165 8.86 23.90 6.96
C LEU A 165 7.98 25.14 7.08
N LEU A 166 6.81 25.02 7.72
CA LEU A 166 5.92 26.15 8.01
C LEU A 166 6.62 27.19 8.90
N LYS A 167 7.33 26.75 9.96
CA LYS A 167 8.12 27.65 10.82
C LYS A 167 9.25 28.37 10.07
N LEU A 168 9.77 27.76 9.01
CA LEU A 168 10.78 28.34 8.13
C LEU A 168 10.18 29.18 7.00
N GLY A 169 8.85 29.28 6.90
CA GLY A 169 8.16 29.98 5.82
C GLY A 169 8.26 29.29 4.46
N SER A 170 8.57 27.99 4.43
CA SER A 170 8.77 27.19 3.21
C SER A 170 7.65 26.19 2.93
N ALA A 171 6.58 26.20 3.74
CA ALA A 171 5.36 25.42 3.55
C ALA A 171 4.14 26.25 3.97
N GLU A 172 2.97 25.81 3.52
CA GLU A 172 1.69 26.44 3.81
C GLU A 172 1.02 25.83 5.04
N LYS A 173 -0.01 26.50 5.56
CA LYS A 173 -0.81 25.94 6.67
C LYS A 173 -1.63 24.72 6.23
N SER A 174 -2.07 24.71 4.97
CA SER A 174 -2.76 23.58 4.32
C SER A 174 -1.93 22.30 4.39
N ASP A 175 -0.62 22.36 4.12
CA ASP A 175 0.28 21.20 4.20
C ASP A 175 0.30 20.55 5.59
N VAL A 176 0.25 21.37 6.65
CA VAL A 176 0.19 20.88 8.03
C VAL A 176 -1.18 20.28 8.32
N THR A 177 -2.27 20.95 7.92
CA THR A 177 -3.63 20.45 8.09
C THR A 177 -3.81 19.09 7.44
N HIS A 178 -3.35 18.90 6.20
CA HIS A 178 -3.44 17.61 5.51
C HIS A 178 -2.63 16.52 6.20
N ALA A 179 -1.42 16.83 6.67
CA ALA A 179 -0.62 15.89 7.44
C ALA A 179 -1.30 15.50 8.78
N GLU A 180 -2.01 16.43 9.42
CA GLU A 180 -2.81 16.17 10.63
C GLU A 180 -4.03 15.28 10.32
N GLU A 181 -4.77 15.58 9.25
CA GLU A 181 -5.90 14.78 8.76
C GLU A 181 -5.46 13.35 8.46
N LYS A 182 -4.33 13.18 7.76
CA LYS A 182 -3.80 11.85 7.43
C LYS A 182 -3.41 11.06 8.68
N LEU A 183 -2.78 11.71 9.65
CA LEU A 183 -2.42 11.07 10.91
C LEU A 183 -3.67 10.70 11.73
N ALA A 184 -4.71 11.53 11.68
CA ALA A 184 -5.98 11.25 12.33
C ALA A 184 -6.71 10.07 11.68
N GLU A 185 -6.73 9.99 10.35
CA GLU A 185 -7.28 8.85 9.59
C GLU A 185 -6.61 7.54 10.01
N LEU A 186 -5.27 7.51 10.08
CA LEU A 186 -4.53 6.30 10.44
C LEU A 186 -4.68 5.89 11.91
N ARG A 187 -5.03 6.82 12.80
CA ARG A 187 -5.29 6.56 14.23
C ARG A 187 -6.74 6.25 14.53
N ALA A 188 -7.64 6.49 13.59
CA ALA A 188 -9.04 6.15 13.76
C ALA A 188 -9.16 4.63 14.00
N PRO A 189 -10.07 4.19 14.88
CA PRO A 189 -10.34 2.77 15.04
C PRO A 189 -10.77 2.20 13.69
N LYS A 190 -10.13 1.08 13.30
CA LYS A 190 -10.49 0.36 12.08
C LYS A 190 -11.80 -0.39 12.34
N GLU A 191 -12.86 -0.04 11.60
CA GLU A 191 -14.14 -0.77 11.60
C GLU A 191 -14.01 -2.18 11.04
#